data_AF-A0A9N9H1N3-F1
#
_entry.id   AF-A0A9N9H1N3-F1
#
_cell.length_a   1.000
_cell.length_b   1.000
_cell.length_c   1.000
_cell.angle_alpha   90.00
_cell.angle_beta   90.00
_cell.angle_gamma   90.00
#
_symmetry.space_group_name_H-M   'P 1'
#
loop_
_entity.id
_entity.type
_entity.pdbx_description
1 polymer ?
#
loop_
_entity_poly.entity_id
_entity_poly.type
_entity_poly.pdbx_seq_one_letter_code
_entity_poly.pdbx_strand_id
1 'polypeptide(L)'
;DTQLFKIVLGEKITVKDHLIPYENFDVAFLKYYIYEERKDVISNFKMDLWKVEIVETNEIREKLQNIETDVQREFGGFKLLETRLINSIFINDPPKERIHIIVQPLSTTGKRKLEGTDEKNEGQESKKVKLVATANKIMEGIMKLSDTCEVYSDPKNFLLLPFPYPGEVKPVDRFAINDDGFFTFMGRKKFSDVLSEIITLKAGTGYMKMFIYGTVGYGKSHILTAIACFLLRSGKRVVYLPDCRELAVDPIKYVKSALFLTYVNDDAKINEINTFKSFDQIIEFCYSLVEKLYFI
;
A
#
# COMPACT_ATOMS: atom_id res chain seq x y z
N ASP A 1 -1.68 -9.91 -28.33
CA ASP A 1 -0.46 -9.87 -29.15
C ASP A 1 0.78 -9.66 -28.29
N THR A 2 1.68 -10.64 -28.27
CA THR A 2 2.98 -10.49 -27.61
C THR A 2 3.87 -9.64 -28.48
N GLN A 3 4.21 -8.44 -28.01
CA GLN A 3 5.10 -7.54 -28.73
C GLN A 3 6.48 -7.55 -28.10
N LEU A 4 7.48 -7.90 -28.91
CA LEU A 4 8.88 -7.76 -28.54
C LEU A 4 9.30 -6.31 -28.74
N PHE A 5 10.09 -5.79 -27.81
CA PHE A 5 10.65 -4.46 -27.92
C PHE A 5 12.00 -4.39 -27.23
N LYS A 6 12.77 -3.39 -27.66
CA LYS A 6 14.08 -3.09 -27.10
C LYS A 6 13.96 -1.87 -26.21
N ILE A 7 14.59 -1.95 -25.04
CA ILE A 7 14.86 -0.81 -24.17
C ILE A 7 16.35 -0.51 -24.22
N VAL A 8 16.68 0.77 -24.28
CA VAL A 8 18.05 1.26 -24.17
C VAL A 8 18.20 1.94 -22.82
N LEU A 9 19.13 1.45 -22.00
CA LEU A 9 19.50 2.06 -20.73
C LEU A 9 20.80 2.83 -20.93
N GLY A 10 20.74 4.16 -20.83
CA GLY A 10 21.93 5.02 -20.87
C GLY A 10 22.59 5.15 -19.50
N GLU A 11 23.68 5.92 -19.42
CA GLU A 11 24.35 6.25 -18.14
C GLU A 11 23.41 6.96 -17.16
N LYS A 12 22.45 7.72 -17.70
CA LYS A 12 21.38 8.40 -16.97
C LYS A 12 20.06 8.14 -17.68
N ILE A 13 19.05 7.73 -16.92
CA ILE A 13 17.76 7.29 -17.44
C ILE A 13 16.71 8.25 -16.88
N THR A 14 15.87 8.80 -17.76
CA THR A 14 14.79 9.69 -17.34
C THR A 14 13.55 8.85 -17.06
N VAL A 15 13.03 8.93 -15.84
CA VAL A 15 11.77 8.29 -15.42
C VAL A 15 10.93 9.35 -14.71
N LYS A 16 9.70 9.62 -15.17
CA LYS A 16 8.83 10.67 -14.60
C LYS A 16 9.54 12.02 -14.39
N ASP A 17 10.25 12.50 -15.42
CA ASP A 17 11.01 13.76 -15.39
C ASP A 17 12.17 13.81 -14.36
N HIS A 18 12.50 12.68 -13.73
CA HIS A 18 13.67 12.54 -12.86
C HIS A 18 14.79 11.81 -13.59
N LEU A 19 15.99 12.39 -13.51
CA LEU A 19 17.19 11.82 -14.09
C LEU A 19 17.87 10.88 -13.08
N ILE A 20 17.84 9.58 -13.35
CA ILE A 20 18.34 8.54 -12.46
C ILE A 20 19.65 7.98 -13.02
N PRO A 21 20.77 8.06 -12.29
CA PRO A 21 22.02 7.41 -12.67
C PRO A 21 21.86 5.89 -12.75
N TYR A 22 22.44 5.24 -13.77
CA TYR A 22 22.35 3.79 -13.97
C TYR A 22 22.79 2.97 -12.73
N GLU A 23 23.80 3.46 -12.00
CA GLU A 23 24.29 2.86 -10.76
C GLU A 23 23.24 2.75 -9.64
N ASN A 24 22.24 3.64 -9.65
CA ASN A 24 21.15 3.69 -8.68
C ASN A 24 19.82 3.20 -9.27
N PHE A 25 19.85 2.67 -10.50
CA PHE A 25 18.66 2.24 -11.21
C PHE A 25 18.25 0.82 -10.78
N ASP A 26 17.12 0.71 -10.11
CA ASP A 26 16.57 -0.55 -9.60
C ASP A 26 15.45 -1.13 -10.49
N VAL A 27 14.97 -2.31 -10.12
CA VAL A 27 13.89 -3.01 -10.82
C VAL A 27 12.58 -2.22 -10.75
N ALA A 28 12.32 -1.46 -9.68
CA ALA A 28 11.14 -0.60 -9.60
C ALA A 28 11.19 0.51 -10.65
N PHE A 29 12.34 1.18 -10.81
CA PHE A 29 12.54 2.16 -11.86
C PHE A 29 12.49 1.54 -13.25
N LEU A 30 13.04 0.34 -13.43
CA LEU A 30 12.91 -0.39 -14.69
C LEU A 30 11.45 -0.71 -15.04
N LYS A 31 10.62 -1.11 -14.07
CA LYS A 31 9.17 -1.29 -14.28
C LYS A 31 8.52 -0.01 -14.75
N TYR A 32 8.80 1.12 -14.09
CA TYR A 32 8.26 2.42 -14.50
C TYR A 32 8.71 2.79 -15.91
N TYR A 33 10.01 2.65 -16.20
CA TYR A 33 10.56 2.96 -17.52
C TYR A 33 9.92 2.12 -18.62
N ILE A 34 9.81 0.79 -18.42
CA ILE A 34 9.13 -0.12 -19.36
C ILE A 34 7.68 0.33 -19.60
N TYR A 35 6.96 0.66 -18.52
CA TYR A 35 5.59 1.12 -18.60
C TYR A 35 5.47 2.45 -19.36
N GLU A 36 6.39 3.39 -19.16
CA GLU A 36 6.38 4.69 -19.84
C GLU A 36 6.68 4.58 -21.33
N GLU A 37 7.70 3.79 -21.68
CA GLU A 37 8.11 3.57 -23.06
C GLU A 37 7.07 2.79 -23.88
N ARG A 38 6.32 1.88 -23.24
CA ARG A 38 5.38 0.99 -23.91
C ARG A 38 3.94 1.09 -23.40
N LYS A 39 3.46 2.31 -23.14
CA LYS A 39 2.05 2.57 -22.78
C LYS A 39 1.06 2.07 -23.84
N ASP A 40 1.51 1.91 -25.08
CA ASP A 40 0.75 1.37 -26.21
C ASP A 40 0.41 -0.12 -26.06
N VAL A 41 1.21 -0.88 -25.29
CA VAL A 41 1.04 -2.34 -25.11
C VAL A 41 0.75 -2.71 -23.66
N ILE A 42 1.35 -2.00 -22.71
CA ILE A 42 1.25 -2.32 -21.29
C ILE A 42 0.11 -1.49 -20.69
N SER A 43 -1.03 -2.14 -20.53
CA SER A 43 -2.24 -1.51 -19.97
C SER A 43 -2.22 -1.31 -18.46
N ASN A 44 -1.33 -2.00 -17.74
CA ASN A 44 -1.26 -1.98 -16.28
C ASN A 44 0.19 -1.96 -15.79
N PHE A 45 0.47 -1.05 -14.85
CA PHE A 45 1.75 -0.98 -14.16
C PHE A 45 2.01 -2.21 -13.25
N LYS A 46 0.95 -2.90 -12.78
CA LYS A 46 1.10 -4.13 -11.99
C LYS A 46 1.56 -5.28 -12.88
N MET A 47 2.87 -5.41 -12.99
CA MET A 47 3.56 -6.45 -13.73
C MET A 47 4.72 -7.03 -12.92
N ASP A 48 4.97 -8.31 -13.16
CA ASP A 48 6.18 -8.99 -12.72
C ASP A 48 7.21 -8.96 -13.85
N LEU A 49 8.46 -8.69 -13.49
CA LEU A 49 9.58 -8.78 -14.42
C LEU A 49 10.35 -10.06 -14.10
N TRP A 50 10.59 -10.85 -15.13
CA TRP A 50 11.34 -12.09 -15.04
C TRP A 50 12.62 -11.98 -15.84
N LYS A 51 13.77 -12.25 -15.21
CA LYS A 51 15.03 -12.41 -15.92
C LYS A 51 15.05 -13.77 -16.59
N VAL A 52 15.36 -13.79 -17.87
CA VAL A 52 15.47 -15.00 -18.70
C VAL A 52 16.66 -14.88 -19.66
N GLU A 53 17.00 -15.96 -20.36
CA GLU A 53 18.04 -15.98 -21.40
C GLU A 53 17.56 -16.85 -22.56
N ILE A 54 16.66 -16.31 -23.40
CA ILE A 54 15.91 -17.09 -24.40
C ILE A 54 16.29 -16.68 -25.81
N VAL A 55 16.58 -17.67 -26.67
CA VAL A 55 16.75 -17.44 -28.11
C VAL A 55 15.38 -17.26 -28.76
N GLU A 56 15.23 -16.24 -29.58
CA GLU A 56 13.97 -15.95 -30.23
C GLU A 56 13.66 -16.99 -31.34
N THR A 57 12.63 -17.80 -31.15
CA THR A 57 12.10 -18.75 -32.15
C THR A 57 10.58 -18.60 -32.30
N ASN A 58 10.02 -19.11 -33.40
CA ASN A 58 8.57 -19.09 -33.62
C ASN A 58 7.80 -19.83 -32.51
N GLU A 59 8.30 -20.99 -32.06
CA GLU A 59 7.71 -21.77 -30.97
C GLU A 59 7.67 -20.99 -29.65
N ILE A 60 8.74 -20.24 -29.35
CA ILE A 60 8.81 -19.42 -28.13
C ILE A 60 7.86 -18.23 -28.22
N ARG A 61 7.74 -17.59 -29.40
CA ARG A 61 6.76 -16.52 -29.62
C ARG A 61 5.33 -17.01 -29.38
N GLU A 62 4.97 -18.20 -29.84
CA GLU A 62 3.67 -18.82 -29.56
C GLU A 62 3.45 -19.07 -28.07
N LYS A 63 4.45 -19.64 -27.36
CA LYS A 63 4.35 -19.84 -25.91
C LYS A 63 4.20 -18.53 -25.12
N LEU A 64 4.87 -17.46 -25.55
CA LEU A 64 4.79 -16.14 -24.92
C LEU A 64 3.45 -15.43 -25.16
N GLN A 65 2.63 -15.89 -26.12
CA GLN A 65 1.26 -15.39 -26.31
C GLN A 65 0.27 -15.95 -25.29
N ASN A 66 0.61 -17.06 -24.64
CA ASN A 66 -0.23 -17.65 -23.61
C ASN A 66 0.05 -16.98 -22.25
N ILE A 67 -0.93 -16.22 -21.75
CA ILE A 67 -0.87 -15.46 -20.49
C ILE A 67 -0.78 -16.39 -19.27
N GLU A 68 -1.17 -17.66 -19.39
CA GLU A 68 -1.09 -18.66 -18.31
C GLU A 68 0.26 -19.38 -18.21
N THR A 69 1.22 -19.05 -19.08
CA THR A 69 2.53 -19.71 -19.09
C THR A 69 3.29 -19.42 -17.78
N ASP A 70 3.65 -20.48 -17.05
CA ASP A 70 4.54 -20.41 -15.90
C ASP A 70 5.96 -20.10 -16.37
N VAL A 71 6.36 -18.83 -16.26
CA VAL A 71 7.63 -18.32 -16.76
C VAL A 71 8.84 -19.02 -16.11
N GLN A 72 8.73 -19.37 -14.84
CA GLN A 72 9.80 -20.07 -14.13
C GLN A 72 9.99 -21.47 -14.70
N ARG A 73 8.89 -22.21 -14.87
CA ARG A 73 8.93 -23.59 -15.35
C ARG A 73 9.28 -23.71 -16.84
N GLU A 74 8.68 -22.88 -17.68
CA GLU A 74 8.78 -23.01 -19.14
C GLU A 74 10.04 -22.35 -19.71
N PHE A 75 10.54 -21.30 -19.06
CA PHE A 75 11.66 -20.51 -19.55
C PHE A 75 12.85 -20.42 -18.58
N GLY A 76 12.79 -21.12 -17.44
CA GLY A 76 13.85 -21.06 -16.43
C GLY A 76 14.00 -19.66 -15.80
N GLY A 77 12.95 -18.85 -15.84
CA GLY A 77 13.01 -17.45 -15.45
C GLY A 77 13.12 -17.24 -13.94
N PHE A 78 13.84 -16.20 -13.55
CA PHE A 78 13.93 -15.76 -12.16
C PHE A 78 13.18 -14.43 -11.98
N LYS A 79 12.20 -14.41 -11.06
CA LYS A 79 11.45 -13.19 -10.75
C LYS A 79 12.37 -12.13 -10.14
N LEU A 80 12.33 -10.93 -10.69
CA LEU A 80 13.14 -9.80 -10.22
C LEU A 80 12.47 -9.11 -9.02
N LEU A 81 13.24 -8.91 -7.96
CA LEU A 81 12.82 -8.17 -6.76
C LEU A 81 12.98 -6.67 -6.99
N GLU A 82 11.99 -5.88 -6.57
CA GLU A 82 11.90 -4.44 -6.91
C GLU A 82 13.10 -3.61 -6.42
N THR A 83 13.68 -3.97 -5.28
CA THR A 83 14.80 -3.25 -4.66
C THR A 83 16.17 -3.63 -5.22
N ARG A 84 16.26 -4.60 -6.16
CA ARG A 84 17.54 -4.98 -6.75
C ARG A 84 17.96 -3.96 -7.80
N LEU A 85 19.23 -3.54 -7.73
CA LEU A 85 19.84 -2.71 -8.76
C LEU A 85 20.04 -3.50 -10.07
N ILE A 86 19.78 -2.86 -11.21
CA ILE A 86 19.90 -3.47 -12.54
C ILE A 86 21.34 -3.88 -12.84
N ASN A 87 22.34 -3.08 -12.43
CA ASN A 87 23.76 -3.41 -12.56
C ASN A 87 24.17 -4.69 -11.79
N SER A 88 23.41 -5.08 -10.76
CA SER A 88 23.64 -6.33 -10.02
C SER A 88 22.99 -7.55 -10.69
N ILE A 89 22.06 -7.31 -11.62
CA ILE A 89 21.32 -8.33 -12.37
C ILE A 89 21.98 -8.59 -13.72
N PHE A 90 22.43 -7.52 -14.39
CA PHE A 90 23.17 -7.52 -15.65
C PHE A 90 24.56 -6.93 -15.40
N ILE A 91 25.45 -7.75 -14.84
CA ILE A 91 26.83 -7.38 -14.49
C ILE A 91 27.64 -7.07 -15.76
N ASN A 92 27.36 -7.80 -16.84
CA ASN A 92 27.94 -7.61 -18.17
C ASN A 92 26.81 -7.30 -19.16
N ASP A 93 27.20 -6.80 -20.32
CA ASP A 93 26.28 -6.62 -21.44
C ASP A 93 25.56 -7.94 -21.74
N PRO A 94 24.21 -7.92 -21.81
CA PRO A 94 23.44 -9.11 -22.13
C PRO A 94 23.82 -9.64 -23.52
N PRO A 95 23.85 -10.98 -23.71
CA PRO A 95 24.08 -11.57 -25.02
C PRO A 95 23.15 -11.01 -26.09
N LYS A 96 23.68 -10.70 -27.28
CA LYS A 96 22.84 -10.20 -28.38
C LYS A 96 21.85 -11.27 -28.85
N GLU A 97 20.75 -10.82 -29.46
CA GLU A 97 19.72 -11.66 -30.10
C GLU A 97 18.99 -12.62 -29.14
N ARG A 98 18.88 -12.23 -27.87
CA ARG A 98 18.12 -12.96 -26.85
C ARG A 98 17.11 -12.07 -26.14
N ILE A 99 16.06 -12.71 -25.63
CA ILE A 99 15.11 -12.10 -24.71
C ILE A 99 15.71 -12.24 -23.31
N HIS A 100 15.89 -11.11 -22.63
CA HIS A 100 16.45 -11.06 -21.27
C HIS A 100 15.42 -10.78 -20.18
N ILE A 101 14.29 -10.18 -20.56
CA ILE A 101 13.22 -9.79 -19.65
C ILE A 101 11.90 -10.21 -20.26
N ILE A 102 11.12 -10.98 -19.49
CA ILE A 102 9.70 -11.17 -19.76
C ILE A 102 8.92 -10.26 -18.83
N VAL A 103 8.05 -9.45 -19.42
CA VAL A 103 7.06 -8.66 -18.71
C VAL A 103 5.80 -9.52 -18.59
N GLN A 104 5.47 -9.95 -17.38
CA GLN A 104 4.24 -10.69 -17.12
C GLN A 104 3.25 -9.74 -16.42
N PRO A 105 2.21 -9.28 -17.12
CA PRO A 105 1.12 -8.55 -16.47
C PRO A 105 0.51 -9.44 -15.39
N LEU A 106 0.25 -8.90 -14.19
CA LEU A 106 -0.55 -9.63 -13.23
C LEU A 106 -1.99 -9.69 -13.75
N SER A 107 -2.38 -10.86 -14.24
CA SER A 107 -3.74 -11.13 -14.67
C SER A 107 -4.70 -11.04 -13.48
N THR A 108 -5.78 -10.29 -13.64
CA THR A 108 -6.91 -10.24 -12.68
C THR A 108 -7.81 -11.47 -12.78
N THR A 109 -7.36 -12.53 -13.44
CA THR A 109 -8.14 -13.73 -13.74
C THR A 109 -7.87 -14.77 -12.66
N GLY A 110 -8.73 -14.81 -11.65
CA GLY A 110 -8.93 -16.03 -10.88
C GLY A 110 -9.36 -17.13 -11.85
N LYS A 111 -8.65 -18.26 -11.84
CA LYS A 111 -9.10 -19.48 -12.52
C LYS A 111 -10.50 -19.84 -12.02
N ARG A 112 -11.52 -19.62 -12.83
CA ARG A 112 -12.84 -20.21 -12.66
C ARG A 112 -12.96 -21.44 -13.55
N LYS A 113 -13.36 -22.55 -12.93
CA LYS A 113 -14.13 -23.58 -13.64
C LYS A 113 -15.46 -22.93 -14.04
N LEU A 114 -15.92 -23.24 -15.26
CA LEU A 114 -17.22 -22.88 -15.81
C LEU A 114 -18.33 -23.06 -14.76
N GLU A 115 -19.11 -22.01 -14.50
CA GLU A 115 -20.56 -21.94 -14.77
C GLU A 115 -21.13 -20.59 -14.33
N GLY A 116 -21.82 -19.90 -15.26
CA GLY A 116 -22.89 -18.93 -14.98
C GLY A 116 -22.50 -17.52 -14.50
N THR A 117 -22.60 -16.55 -15.42
CA THR A 117 -23.07 -15.15 -15.20
C THR A 117 -23.16 -14.63 -13.74
N ASP A 118 -22.19 -13.81 -13.30
CA ASP A 118 -22.36 -12.55 -12.49
C ASP A 118 -21.05 -12.02 -11.85
N GLU A 119 -19.93 -12.04 -12.60
CA GLU A 119 -18.61 -12.12 -11.95
C GLU A 119 -17.85 -10.81 -11.70
N LYS A 120 -18.27 -9.67 -12.28
CA LYS A 120 -17.54 -8.39 -12.10
C LYS A 120 -17.78 -7.75 -10.72
N ASN A 121 -18.90 -8.07 -10.07
CA ASN A 121 -19.21 -7.57 -8.73
C ASN A 121 -18.56 -8.44 -7.64
N GLU A 122 -18.45 -9.75 -7.82
CA GLU A 122 -17.98 -10.66 -6.75
C GLU A 122 -16.54 -10.40 -6.30
N GLY A 123 -15.62 -10.04 -7.19
CA GLY A 123 -14.20 -9.83 -6.84
C GLY A 123 -13.93 -8.52 -6.09
N GLN A 124 -14.66 -7.46 -6.42
CA GLN A 124 -14.60 -6.19 -5.68
C GLN A 124 -15.40 -6.29 -4.39
N GLU A 125 -16.58 -6.93 -4.42
CA GLU A 125 -17.40 -7.15 -3.24
C GLU A 125 -16.68 -8.06 -2.24
N SER A 126 -16.02 -9.14 -2.69
CA SER A 126 -15.21 -10.02 -1.82
C SER A 126 -14.05 -9.26 -1.15
N LYS A 127 -13.33 -8.39 -1.89
CA LYS A 127 -12.26 -7.56 -1.32
C LYS A 127 -12.79 -6.54 -0.31
N LYS A 128 -13.91 -5.88 -0.62
CA LYS A 128 -14.61 -4.96 0.27
C LYS A 128 -15.08 -5.67 1.54
N VAL A 129 -15.76 -6.82 1.40
CA VAL A 129 -16.25 -7.64 2.51
C VAL A 129 -15.09 -8.04 3.44
N LYS A 130 -13.96 -8.49 2.90
CA LYS A 130 -12.77 -8.82 3.70
C LYS A 130 -12.20 -7.61 4.43
N LEU A 131 -12.15 -6.45 3.78
CA LEU A 131 -11.65 -5.22 4.37
C LEU A 131 -12.57 -4.70 5.48
N VAL A 132 -13.89 -4.73 5.27
CA VAL A 132 -14.91 -4.38 6.27
C VAL A 132 -14.87 -5.34 7.46
N ALA A 133 -14.75 -6.65 7.23
CA ALA A 133 -14.58 -7.63 8.31
C ALA A 133 -13.32 -7.35 9.14
N THR A 134 -12.21 -7.00 8.47
CA THR A 134 -10.96 -6.61 9.14
C THR A 134 -11.12 -5.33 9.96
N ALA A 135 -11.77 -4.31 9.39
CA ALA A 135 -12.06 -3.05 10.08
C ALA A 135 -12.95 -3.28 11.31
N ASN A 136 -13.98 -4.13 11.20
CA ASN A 136 -14.83 -4.52 12.32
C ASN A 136 -14.03 -5.20 13.43
N LYS A 137 -13.21 -6.21 13.11
CA LYS A 137 -12.34 -6.88 14.09
C LYS A 137 -11.40 -5.91 14.81
N ILE A 138 -10.81 -4.96 14.07
CA ILE A 138 -9.95 -3.92 14.64
C ILE A 138 -10.77 -3.03 15.59
N MET A 139 -11.95 -2.57 15.16
CA MET A 139 -12.80 -1.70 15.98
C MET A 139 -13.30 -2.41 17.24
N GLU A 140 -13.70 -3.67 17.16
CA GLU A 140 -14.06 -4.48 18.33
C GLU A 140 -12.90 -4.59 19.32
N GLY A 141 -11.67 -4.80 18.82
CA GLY A 141 -10.47 -4.79 19.64
C GLY A 141 -10.23 -3.42 20.29
N ILE A 142 -10.41 -2.33 19.54
CA ILE A 142 -10.27 -0.96 20.03
C ILE A 142 -11.27 -0.67 21.13
N MET A 143 -12.54 -1.08 20.98
CA MET A 143 -13.60 -0.84 21.95
C MET A 143 -13.38 -1.55 23.30
N LYS A 144 -12.54 -2.59 23.34
CA LYS A 144 -12.11 -3.27 24.58
C LYS A 144 -10.97 -2.57 25.32
N LEU A 145 -10.36 -1.56 24.71
CA LEU A 145 -9.26 -0.82 25.33
C LEU A 145 -9.76 0.10 26.45
N SER A 146 -8.84 0.44 27.35
CA SER A 146 -9.07 1.44 28.39
C SER A 146 -9.35 2.82 27.78
N ASP A 147 -10.29 3.54 28.38
CA ASP A 147 -10.58 4.95 28.08
C ASP A 147 -9.82 5.92 29.02
N THR A 148 -8.95 5.38 29.87
CA THR A 148 -8.20 6.14 30.88
C THR A 148 -6.82 6.53 30.33
N CYS A 149 -6.58 7.82 30.11
CA CYS A 149 -5.36 8.33 29.47
C CYS A 149 -4.07 8.00 30.25
N GLU A 150 -4.15 7.91 31.57
CA GLU A 150 -3.03 7.61 32.47
C GLU A 150 -2.43 6.23 32.18
N VAL A 151 -3.27 5.27 31.77
CA VAL A 151 -2.85 3.91 31.42
C VAL A 151 -1.85 3.91 30.26
N TYR A 152 -2.09 4.76 29.26
CA TYR A 152 -1.22 4.94 28.09
C TYR A 152 0.00 5.82 28.39
N SER A 153 -0.04 6.58 29.47
CA SER A 153 1.00 7.54 29.84
C SER A 153 2.08 6.93 30.73
N ASP A 154 1.76 5.86 31.47
CA ASP A 154 2.71 5.18 32.36
C ASP A 154 3.61 4.18 31.61
N PRO A 155 4.95 4.38 31.57
CA PRO A 155 5.87 3.43 30.95
C PRO A 155 5.94 2.03 31.57
N LYS A 156 5.38 1.83 32.76
CA LYS A 156 5.25 0.50 33.37
C LYS A 156 4.14 -0.33 32.73
N ASN A 157 3.20 0.31 32.04
CA ASN A 157 2.10 -0.37 31.38
C ASN A 157 2.51 -0.81 29.97
N PHE A 158 2.35 -2.09 29.70
CA PHE A 158 2.49 -2.67 28.36
C PHE A 158 1.11 -3.09 27.89
N LEU A 159 0.63 -2.41 26.86
CA LEU A 159 -0.71 -2.58 26.31
C LEU A 159 -0.62 -3.32 24.99
N LEU A 160 -1.41 -4.38 24.82
CA LEU A 160 -1.57 -5.04 23.53
C LEU A 160 -2.66 -4.29 22.76
N LEU A 161 -2.27 -3.52 21.74
CA LEU A 161 -3.18 -2.67 20.97
C LEU A 161 -3.43 -3.28 19.59
N PRO A 162 -4.67 -3.26 19.06
CA PRO A 162 -4.92 -3.52 17.65
C PRO A 162 -4.17 -2.49 16.81
N PHE A 163 -3.63 -2.91 15.66
CA PHE A 163 -3.06 -1.96 14.70
C PHE A 163 -4.21 -1.27 13.95
N PRO A 164 -4.40 0.07 14.06
CA PRO A 164 -5.60 0.78 13.61
C PRO A 164 -5.58 1.07 12.11
N TYR A 165 -5.29 0.05 11.29
CA TYR A 165 -5.28 0.15 9.84
C TYR A 165 -5.67 -1.21 9.22
N PRO A 166 -6.80 -1.30 8.49
CA PRO A 166 -7.30 -2.57 7.96
C PRO A 166 -6.68 -2.96 6.61
N GLY A 167 -5.90 -2.07 5.99
CA GLY A 167 -5.26 -2.35 4.70
C GLY A 167 -4.16 -3.42 4.80
N GLU A 168 -3.87 -4.03 3.64
CA GLU A 168 -2.94 -5.17 3.54
C GLU A 168 -1.48 -4.77 3.82
N VAL A 169 -1.06 -3.59 3.36
CA VAL A 169 0.33 -3.12 3.52
C VAL A 169 0.47 -2.42 4.87
N LYS A 170 1.16 -3.08 5.80
CA LYS A 170 1.48 -2.56 7.12
C LYS A 170 2.99 -2.30 7.23
N PRO A 171 3.43 -1.27 7.98
CA PRO A 171 4.85 -0.96 8.16
C PRO A 171 5.53 -1.94 9.15
N VAL A 172 5.70 -3.19 8.73
CA VAL A 172 6.31 -4.26 9.54
C VAL A 172 7.80 -4.04 9.82
N ASP A 173 8.44 -3.13 9.08
CA ASP A 173 9.79 -2.63 9.33
C ASP A 173 9.86 -1.75 10.59
N ARG A 174 8.74 -1.12 10.98
CA ARG A 174 8.65 -0.18 12.11
C ARG A 174 7.83 -0.71 13.28
N PHE A 175 6.98 -1.70 13.06
CA PHE A 175 6.11 -2.28 14.08
C PHE A 175 6.20 -3.81 14.08
N ALA A 176 6.41 -4.40 15.25
CA ALA A 176 6.24 -5.82 15.48
C ALA A 176 4.75 -6.14 15.63
N ILE A 177 4.06 -6.28 14.50
CA ILE A 177 2.63 -6.63 14.44
C ILE A 177 2.53 -8.16 14.35
N ASN A 178 1.79 -8.78 15.28
CA ASN A 178 1.56 -10.22 15.28
C ASN A 178 0.51 -10.65 14.25
N ASP A 179 0.34 -11.96 14.07
CA ASP A 179 -0.61 -12.53 13.10
C ASP A 179 -2.07 -12.14 13.38
N ASP A 180 -2.40 -11.84 14.65
CA ASP A 180 -3.72 -11.36 15.05
C ASP A 180 -3.96 -9.87 14.73
N GLY A 181 -2.93 -9.14 14.29
CA GLY A 181 -2.99 -7.73 13.94
C GLY A 181 -2.79 -6.78 15.11
N PHE A 182 -2.15 -7.24 16.19
CA PHE A 182 -1.86 -6.45 17.39
C PHE A 182 -0.37 -6.14 17.51
N PHE A 183 -0.05 -5.05 18.22
CA PHE A 183 1.32 -4.69 18.60
C PHE A 183 1.37 -4.31 20.08
N THR A 184 2.53 -4.49 20.71
CA THR A 184 2.73 -4.09 22.10
C THR A 184 3.15 -2.63 22.17
N PHE A 185 2.35 -1.82 22.86
CA PHE A 185 2.65 -0.43 23.19
C PHE A 185 3.09 -0.32 24.65
N MET A 186 4.33 0.08 24.88
CA MET A 186 4.77 0.54 26.20
C MET A 186 4.30 1.98 26.39
N GLY A 187 3.61 2.25 27.50
CA GLY A 187 3.11 3.58 27.82
C GLY A 187 4.21 4.64 27.81
N ARG A 188 3.82 5.89 27.55
CA ARG A 188 4.79 6.99 27.32
C ARG A 188 4.37 8.22 28.11
N LYS A 189 5.29 8.75 28.92
CA LYS A 189 5.03 9.96 29.74
C LYS A 189 4.49 11.15 28.95
N LYS A 190 4.80 11.23 27.65
CA LYS A 190 4.34 12.29 26.74
C LYS A 190 2.99 12.03 26.07
N PHE A 191 2.37 10.87 26.30
CA PHE A 191 1.10 10.51 25.67
C PHE A 191 -0.01 11.52 26.01
N SER A 192 -0.20 11.82 27.30
CA SER A 192 -1.20 12.80 27.76
C SER A 192 -0.98 14.19 27.19
N ASP A 193 0.28 14.65 27.13
CA ASP A 193 0.65 15.96 26.58
C ASP A 193 0.25 16.04 25.10
N VAL A 194 0.61 15.02 24.31
CA VAL A 194 0.31 14.97 22.88
C VAL A 194 -1.20 14.86 22.63
N LEU A 195 -1.90 14.02 23.39
CA LEU A 195 -3.35 13.87 23.27
C LEU A 195 -4.07 15.19 23.59
N SER A 196 -3.64 15.89 24.65
CA SER A 196 -4.22 17.18 25.05
C SER A 196 -4.08 18.20 23.93
N GLU A 197 -2.89 18.32 23.33
CA GLU A 197 -2.66 19.21 22.20
C GLU A 197 -3.60 18.90 21.02
N ILE A 198 -3.74 17.61 20.65
CA ILE A 198 -4.60 17.17 19.55
C ILE A 198 -6.08 17.52 19.80
N ILE A 199 -6.56 17.37 21.04
CA ILE A 199 -7.94 17.70 21.41
C ILE A 199 -8.20 19.21 21.30
N THR A 200 -7.19 20.05 21.58
CA THR A 200 -7.32 21.51 21.49
C THR A 200 -7.33 22.06 20.07
N LEU A 201 -6.91 21.28 19.06
CA LEU A 201 -6.98 21.70 17.65
C LEU A 201 -8.42 22.06 17.27
N LYS A 202 -8.69 23.33 16.94
CA LYS A 202 -10.02 23.85 16.59
C LYS A 202 -10.04 24.38 15.16
N ALA A 203 -11.10 24.06 14.43
CA ALA A 203 -11.37 24.68 13.14
C ALA A 203 -11.76 26.17 13.32
N GLY A 204 -11.18 27.04 12.51
CA GLY A 204 -11.59 28.46 12.39
C GLY A 204 -10.96 29.45 13.37
N THR A 205 -10.38 29.02 14.50
CA THR A 205 -9.85 29.95 15.53
C THR A 205 -8.48 29.56 16.12
N GLY A 206 -7.80 28.53 15.60
CA GLY A 206 -6.50 28.08 16.10
C GLY A 206 -5.71 27.20 15.12
N TYR A 207 -4.59 26.63 15.58
CA TYR A 207 -3.79 25.70 14.78
C TYR A 207 -4.60 24.42 14.48
N MET A 208 -4.60 24.00 13.22
CA MET A 208 -5.27 22.77 12.75
C MET A 208 -4.28 21.63 12.47
N LYS A 209 -2.98 21.88 12.67
CA LYS A 209 -1.90 20.95 12.37
C LYS A 209 -0.95 20.87 13.56
N MET A 210 -0.51 19.66 13.87
CA MET A 210 0.50 19.39 14.90
C MET A 210 1.60 18.53 14.27
N PHE A 211 2.85 18.90 14.51
CA PHE A 211 4.01 18.12 14.07
C PHE A 211 4.74 17.55 15.28
N ILE A 212 4.92 16.23 15.32
CA ILE A 212 5.69 15.56 16.36
C ILE A 212 7.10 15.29 15.83
N TYR A 213 8.10 15.92 16.43
CA TYR A 213 9.51 15.72 16.11
C TYR A 213 10.24 15.07 17.29
N GLY A 214 11.44 14.56 17.02
CA GLY A 214 12.30 13.93 18.02
C GLY A 214 13.21 12.88 17.39
N THR A 215 14.11 12.33 18.21
CA THR A 215 15.15 11.40 17.77
C THR A 215 14.57 10.11 17.15
N VAL A 216 15.29 9.53 16.19
CA VAL A 216 14.95 8.23 15.60
C VAL A 216 14.86 7.17 16.71
N GLY A 217 13.90 6.25 16.62
CA GLY A 217 13.72 5.17 17.60
C GLY A 217 12.99 5.54 18.90
N TYR A 218 12.71 6.83 19.17
CA TYR A 218 12.04 7.26 20.42
C TYR A 218 10.54 6.93 20.50
N GLY A 219 9.97 6.20 19.54
CA GLY A 219 8.58 5.74 19.60
C GLY A 219 7.53 6.76 19.17
N LYS A 220 7.89 7.79 18.39
CA LYS A 220 6.94 8.80 17.87
C LYS A 220 5.75 8.15 17.14
N SER A 221 6.02 7.27 16.18
CA SER A 221 4.98 6.54 15.46
C SER A 221 4.14 5.67 16.41
N HIS A 222 4.74 5.08 17.44
CA HIS A 222 3.99 4.27 18.41
C HIS A 222 3.03 5.12 19.25
N ILE A 223 3.44 6.34 19.66
CA ILE A 223 2.55 7.29 20.34
C ILE A 223 1.38 7.65 19.43
N LEU A 224 1.64 7.99 18.17
CA LEU A 224 0.59 8.34 17.20
C LEU A 224 -0.38 7.17 16.94
N THR A 225 0.13 5.94 16.78
CA THR A 225 -0.73 4.74 16.65
C THR A 225 -1.61 4.55 17.88
N ALA A 226 -1.04 4.67 19.09
CA ALA A 226 -1.80 4.51 20.33
C ALA A 226 -2.86 5.61 20.50
N ILE A 227 -2.55 6.86 20.10
CA ILE A 227 -3.51 7.96 20.07
C ILE A 227 -4.62 7.70 19.07
N ALA A 228 -4.32 7.16 17.89
CA ALA A 228 -5.34 6.78 16.91
C ALA A 228 -6.33 5.77 17.52
N CYS A 229 -5.82 4.73 18.19
CA CYS A 229 -6.67 3.77 18.92
C CYS A 229 -7.50 4.44 20.02
N PHE A 230 -6.89 5.31 20.83
CA PHE A 230 -7.59 6.01 21.92
C PHE A 230 -8.72 6.92 21.39
N LEU A 231 -8.44 7.71 20.36
CA LEU A 231 -9.42 8.61 19.74
C LEU A 231 -10.58 7.82 19.11
N LEU A 232 -10.30 6.72 18.40
CA LEU A 232 -11.33 5.82 17.88
C LEU A 232 -12.18 5.23 19.01
N ARG A 233 -11.56 4.78 20.11
CA ARG A 233 -12.24 4.29 21.33
C ARG A 233 -13.15 5.34 21.95
N SER A 234 -12.75 6.61 21.91
CA SER A 234 -13.54 7.76 22.37
C SER A 234 -14.61 8.23 21.36
N GLY A 235 -14.83 7.48 20.27
CA GLY A 235 -15.84 7.80 19.26
C GLY A 235 -15.46 8.92 18.29
N LYS A 236 -14.18 9.31 18.21
CA LYS A 236 -13.70 10.29 17.22
C LYS A 236 -13.44 9.60 15.87
N ARG A 237 -13.61 10.36 14.78
CA ARG A 237 -13.32 9.90 13.42
C ARG A 237 -11.84 10.09 13.11
N VAL A 238 -11.08 8.99 13.08
CA VAL A 238 -9.64 9.01 12.79
C VAL A 238 -9.36 8.35 11.45
N VAL A 239 -8.64 9.05 10.58
CA VAL A 239 -8.06 8.52 9.34
C VAL A 239 -6.58 8.32 9.59
N TYR A 240 -6.20 7.11 9.99
CA TYR A 240 -4.81 6.78 10.32
C TYR A 240 -4.05 6.26 9.11
N LEU A 241 -2.94 6.93 8.76
CA LEU A 241 -2.09 6.65 7.61
C LEU A 241 -0.68 6.26 8.11
N PRO A 242 -0.46 4.98 8.44
CA PRO A 242 0.77 4.53 9.13
C PRO A 242 2.07 4.77 8.37
N ASP A 243 2.01 4.90 7.04
CA ASP A 243 3.16 5.05 6.15
C ASP A 243 2.81 5.94 4.95
N CYS A 244 3.25 7.20 5.00
CA CYS A 244 3.02 8.12 3.90
C CYS A 244 3.75 7.72 2.60
N ARG A 245 4.71 6.78 2.62
CA ARG A 245 5.32 6.25 1.39
C ARG A 245 4.29 5.52 0.53
N GLU A 246 3.34 4.85 1.15
CA GLU A 246 2.29 4.09 0.46
C GLU A 246 1.29 5.01 -0.28
N LEU A 247 1.17 6.27 0.14
CA LEU A 247 0.39 7.27 -0.61
C LEU A 247 0.96 7.51 -2.00
N ALA A 248 2.28 7.37 -2.20
CA ALA A 248 2.90 7.52 -3.51
C ALA A 248 2.70 6.29 -4.41
N VAL A 249 2.33 5.14 -3.84
CA VAL A 249 2.17 3.87 -4.57
C VAL A 249 0.74 3.69 -5.04
N ASP A 250 -0.24 3.75 -4.13
CA ASP A 250 -1.66 3.60 -4.45
C ASP A 250 -2.50 4.47 -3.48
N PRO A 251 -2.55 5.79 -3.70
CA PRO A 251 -3.18 6.73 -2.76
C PRO A 251 -4.66 6.45 -2.54
N ILE A 252 -5.35 6.00 -3.58
CA ILE A 252 -6.79 5.73 -3.52
C ILE A 252 -7.06 4.51 -2.64
N LYS A 253 -6.41 3.37 -2.92
CA LYS A 253 -6.61 2.16 -2.10
C LYS A 253 -6.17 2.40 -0.65
N TYR A 254 -5.05 3.10 -0.47
CA TYR A 254 -4.47 3.36 0.83
C TYR A 254 -5.38 4.19 1.73
N VAL A 255 -5.84 5.36 1.24
CA VAL A 255 -6.71 6.23 2.03
C VAL A 255 -8.11 5.63 2.20
N LYS A 256 -8.66 4.95 1.19
CA LYS A 256 -9.93 4.21 1.35
C LYS A 256 -9.85 3.19 2.47
N SER A 257 -8.75 2.45 2.59
CA SER A 257 -8.58 1.48 3.67
C SER A 257 -8.64 2.14 5.04
N ALA A 258 -8.00 3.29 5.22
CA ALA A 258 -8.11 4.05 6.46
C ALA A 258 -9.54 4.53 6.73
N LEU A 259 -10.21 5.10 5.72
CA LEU A 259 -11.59 5.59 5.81
C LEU A 259 -12.60 4.50 6.15
N PHE A 260 -12.39 3.26 5.68
CA PHE A 260 -13.24 2.12 6.03
C PHE A 260 -13.23 1.84 7.54
N LEU A 261 -12.08 2.00 8.20
CA LEU A 261 -12.03 1.88 9.66
C LEU A 261 -12.69 3.09 10.34
N THR A 262 -12.46 4.30 9.82
CA THR A 262 -13.07 5.54 10.32
C THR A 262 -14.60 5.46 10.38
N TYR A 263 -15.20 4.83 9.36
CA TYR A 263 -16.64 4.73 9.15
C TYR A 263 -17.16 3.29 9.23
N VAL A 264 -16.47 2.42 9.97
CA VAL A 264 -16.83 1.00 10.08
C VAL A 264 -18.27 0.75 10.55
N ASN A 265 -18.89 1.72 11.22
CA ASN A 265 -20.25 1.69 11.73
C ASN A 265 -21.28 2.43 10.84
N ASP A 266 -20.90 2.86 9.64
CA ASP A 266 -21.74 3.64 8.72
C ASP A 266 -21.68 3.02 7.32
N ASP A 267 -22.55 2.02 7.08
CA ASP A 267 -22.60 1.27 5.83
C ASP A 267 -22.83 2.16 4.61
N ALA A 268 -23.61 3.25 4.76
CA ALA A 268 -23.86 4.19 3.69
C ALA A 268 -22.55 4.87 3.25
N LYS A 269 -21.76 5.39 4.21
CA LYS A 269 -20.44 5.96 3.92
C LYS A 269 -19.46 4.93 3.39
N ILE A 270 -19.42 3.70 3.95
CA ILE A 270 -18.55 2.63 3.42
C ILE A 270 -18.87 2.36 1.95
N ASN A 271 -20.15 2.25 1.60
CA ASN A 271 -20.59 2.02 0.23
C ASN A 271 -20.19 3.18 -0.69
N GLU A 272 -20.41 4.42 -0.26
CA GLU A 272 -19.98 5.62 -0.98
C GLU A 272 -18.47 5.62 -1.22
N ILE A 273 -17.67 5.45 -0.16
CA ILE A 273 -16.20 5.40 -0.21
C ILE A 273 -15.73 4.30 -1.16
N ASN A 274 -16.39 3.13 -1.13
CA ASN A 274 -16.05 2.02 -2.02
C ASN A 274 -16.20 2.38 -3.50
N THR A 275 -17.07 3.32 -3.86
CA THR A 275 -17.24 3.76 -5.26
C THR A 275 -16.14 4.67 -5.78
N PHE A 276 -15.34 5.29 -4.89
CA PHE A 276 -14.31 6.25 -5.30
C PHE A 276 -13.25 5.62 -6.20
N LYS A 277 -13.00 6.28 -7.34
CA LYS A 277 -12.05 5.89 -8.41
C LYS A 277 -10.92 6.90 -8.60
N SER A 278 -10.99 8.05 -7.94
CA SER A 278 -9.99 9.12 -7.99
C SER A 278 -9.70 9.67 -6.61
N PHE A 279 -8.57 10.34 -6.46
CA PHE A 279 -8.20 11.00 -5.21
C PHE A 279 -9.04 12.26 -4.96
N ASP A 280 -9.45 12.97 -6.02
CA ASP A 280 -10.31 14.15 -5.91
C ASP A 280 -11.66 13.83 -5.26
N GLN A 281 -12.26 12.69 -5.58
CA GLN A 281 -13.48 12.22 -4.92
C GLN A 281 -13.30 12.02 -3.40
N ILE A 282 -12.12 11.55 -2.97
CA ILE A 282 -11.81 11.42 -1.54
C ILE A 282 -11.72 12.80 -0.90
N ILE A 283 -11.07 13.76 -1.57
CA ILE A 283 -10.93 15.14 -1.08
C ILE A 283 -12.31 15.80 -0.97
N GLU A 284 -13.14 15.71 -2.01
CA GLU A 284 -14.50 16.25 -2.03
C GLU A 284 -15.35 15.64 -0.92
N PHE A 285 -15.31 14.31 -0.76
CA PHE A 285 -15.96 13.63 0.35
C PHE A 285 -15.52 14.21 1.69
N CYS A 286 -14.21 14.33 1.93
CA CYS A 286 -13.69 14.90 3.17
C CYS A 286 -14.13 16.35 3.42
N TYR A 287 -14.21 17.20 2.38
CA TYR A 287 -14.68 18.58 2.53
C TYR A 287 -16.19 18.70 2.73
N SER A 288 -16.97 17.73 2.25
CA SER A 288 -18.43 17.73 2.42
C SER A 288 -18.89 17.39 3.84
N LEU A 289 -18.01 16.81 4.66
CA LEU A 289 -18.34 16.35 6.01
C LEU A 289 -18.49 17.52 6.99
N VAL A 290 -19.58 17.49 7.75
CA VAL A 290 -19.78 18.40 8.90
C VAL A 290 -18.96 17.95 10.12
N GLU A 291 -18.63 16.65 10.20
CA GLU A 291 -17.89 16.07 11.31
C GLU A 291 -16.38 16.29 11.20
N LYS A 292 -15.71 16.38 12.36
CA LYS A 292 -14.25 16.58 12.42
C LYS A 292 -13.52 15.26 12.18
N LEU A 293 -12.69 15.21 11.13
CA LEU A 293 -11.74 14.14 10.87
C LEU A 293 -10.37 14.44 11.48
N TYR A 294 -9.77 13.44 12.12
CA TYR A 294 -8.39 13.46 12.59
C TYR A 294 -7.51 12.65 11.64
N PHE A 295 -6.73 13.32 10.81
CA PHE A 295 -5.72 12.68 9.98
C PHE A 295 -4.43 12.53 10.81
N ILE A 296 -3.98 11.29 10.97
CA ILE A 296 -2.81 10.93 11.80
C ILE A 296 -1.84 10.09 10.98
#